data_AF-A0A2V7F6U1-F1
#
_entry.id   AF-A0A2V7F6U1-F1
#
_cell.length_a   1.000
_cell.length_b   1.000
_cell.length_c   1.000
_cell.angle_alpha   90.00
_cell.angle_beta   90.00
_cell.angle_gamma   90.00
#
_symmetry.space_group_name_H-M   'P 1'
#
loop_
_entity.id
_entity.type
_entity.pdbx_description
1 polymer ?
#
loop_
_entity_poly.entity_id
_entity_poly.type
_entity_poly.pdbx_seq_one_letter_code
_entity_poly.pdbx_strand_id
1 'polypeptide(L)'
;MGILVPEIEYSERGPDQEIEEPSVVMYRLTEPHMIGPTVREIQRKLKEKGLDPGPIDGDFGPSTHAAVVSFQASRRLVIDGEVGPTTARALGVRLPEA
;
A
#
# COMPACT_ATOMS: atom_id res chain seq x y z
N MET A 1 18.02 -35.66 1.41
CA MET A 1 17.80 -35.61 2.87
C MET A 1 18.47 -34.35 3.38
N GLY A 2 17.74 -33.50 4.11
CA GLY A 2 18.16 -32.14 4.47
C GLY A 2 19.34 -32.12 5.45
N ILE A 3 20.19 -31.10 5.31
CA ILE A 3 21.36 -30.87 6.17
C ILE A 3 20.93 -29.89 7.27
N LEU A 4 21.13 -30.27 8.54
CA LEU A 4 20.98 -29.41 9.71
C LEU A 4 22.23 -28.54 9.89
N VAL A 5 22.06 -27.22 10.00
CA VAL A 5 23.15 -26.26 10.23
C VAL A 5 23.26 -26.01 11.74
N PRO A 6 24.39 -26.34 12.40
CA PRO A 6 24.47 -26.30 13.86
C PRO A 6 25.05 -24.96 14.35
N GLU A 7 24.25 -23.89 14.33
CA GLU A 7 24.47 -22.69 15.19
C GLU A 7 23.29 -21.69 15.16
N ILE A 8 22.07 -22.14 14.85
CA ILE A 8 20.90 -21.27 14.91
C ILE A 8 20.02 -21.78 16.04
N GLU A 9 20.23 -21.24 17.24
CA GLU A 9 19.18 -21.27 18.25
C GLU A 9 18.02 -20.43 17.70
N TYR A 10 16.92 -21.08 17.36
CA TYR A 10 15.65 -20.40 17.09
C TYR A 10 15.17 -19.81 18.42
N SER A 11 15.60 -18.59 18.72
CA SER A 11 15.09 -17.83 19.86
C SER A 11 13.62 -17.48 19.60
N GLU A 12 12.72 -18.12 20.34
CA GLU A 12 11.26 -17.95 20.32
C GLU A 12 10.78 -16.60 20.87
N ARG A 13 11.50 -15.51 20.56
CA ARG A 13 11.09 -14.15 20.92
C ARG A 13 11.80 -13.15 20.02
N GLY A 14 11.37 -13.10 18.76
CA GLY A 14 11.33 -11.79 18.11
C GLY A 14 10.58 -10.84 19.04
N PRO A 15 10.93 -9.54 19.11
CA PRO A 15 10.12 -8.62 19.88
C PRO A 15 8.67 -8.86 19.47
N ASP A 16 7.80 -8.94 20.45
CA ASP A 16 6.35 -8.83 20.30
C ASP A 16 6.13 -7.49 19.57
N GLN A 17 6.38 -7.45 18.26
CA GLN A 17 5.74 -6.49 17.39
C GLN A 17 4.33 -7.02 17.43
N GLU A 18 3.61 -6.56 18.46
CA GLU A 18 2.22 -6.18 18.34
C GLU A 18 2.09 -5.66 16.91
N ILE A 19 1.73 -6.56 16.00
CA ILE A 19 1.28 -6.17 14.68
C ILE A 19 -0.03 -5.51 15.08
N GLU A 20 0.04 -4.24 15.47
CA GLU A 20 -1.08 -3.34 15.48
C GLU A 20 -1.56 -3.47 14.04
N GLU A 21 -2.51 -4.37 13.78
CA GLU A 21 -3.18 -4.47 12.49
C GLU A 21 -3.59 -3.03 12.26
N PRO A 22 -2.95 -2.29 11.33
CA PRO A 22 -3.21 -0.88 11.29
C PRO A 22 -4.67 -0.81 10.89
N SER A 23 -5.51 -0.37 11.82
CA SER A 23 -6.94 -0.12 11.65
C SER A 23 -7.11 1.11 10.78
N VAL A 24 -6.44 1.09 9.64
CA VAL A 24 -6.25 2.17 8.70
C VAL A 24 -6.80 1.68 7.39
N VAL A 25 -7.72 2.46 6.82
CA VAL A 25 -8.40 2.15 5.56
C VAL A 25 -7.35 1.92 4.47
N MET A 26 -7.17 0.65 4.07
CA MET A 26 -6.33 0.27 2.93
C MET A 26 -7.14 0.40 1.65
N TYR A 27 -6.67 1.21 0.71
CA TYR A 27 -7.30 1.33 -0.60
C TYR A 27 -6.67 0.35 -1.58
N ARG A 28 -7.46 -0.57 -2.13
CA ARG A 28 -7.00 -1.60 -3.07
C ARG A 28 -8.02 -1.88 -4.16
N LEU A 29 -7.57 -2.52 -5.23
CA LEU A 29 -8.46 -3.03 -6.27
C LEU A 29 -9.30 -4.18 -5.69
N THR A 30 -10.56 -3.91 -5.38
CA THR A 30 -11.54 -4.86 -4.85
C THR A 30 -12.78 -4.86 -5.72
N GLU A 31 -13.58 -5.92 -5.68
CA GLU A 31 -14.94 -5.92 -6.23
C GLU A 31 -15.93 -5.89 -5.05
N PRO A 32 -16.76 -4.84 -4.87
CA PRO A 32 -16.86 -3.61 -5.66
C PRO A 32 -15.65 -2.68 -5.45
N HIS A 33 -15.32 -1.87 -6.47
CA HIS A 33 -14.21 -0.91 -6.38
C HIS A 33 -14.41 0.06 -5.20
N MET A 34 -13.30 0.45 -4.60
CA MET A 34 -13.33 1.48 -3.56
C MET A 34 -13.55 2.83 -4.21
N ILE A 35 -14.66 3.48 -3.85
CA ILE A 35 -15.01 4.80 -4.35
C ILE A 35 -14.95 5.78 -3.19
N GLY A 36 -14.33 6.94 -3.41
CA GLY A 36 -14.34 7.98 -2.39
C GLY A 36 -13.49 9.21 -2.69
N PRO A 37 -13.65 10.27 -1.89
CA PRO A 37 -12.85 11.48 -2.01
C PRO A 37 -11.35 11.21 -1.79
N THR A 38 -11.01 10.23 -0.94
CA THR A 38 -9.62 9.83 -0.70
C THR A 38 -8.98 9.18 -1.93
N VAL A 39 -9.71 8.33 -2.66
CA VAL A 39 -9.23 7.76 -3.92
C VAL A 39 -8.95 8.85 -4.94
N ARG A 40 -9.84 9.84 -5.03
CA ARG A 40 -9.65 11.00 -5.91
C ARG A 40 -8.38 11.77 -5.56
N GLU A 41 -8.08 11.90 -4.27
CA GLU A 41 -6.85 12.53 -3.81
C GLU A 41 -5.60 11.68 -4.12
N ILE A 42 -5.67 10.36 -3.97
CA ILE A 42 -4.62 9.42 -4.38
C ILE A 42 -4.34 9.56 -5.87
N GLN A 43 -5.37 9.50 -6.72
CA GLN A 43 -5.25 9.67 -8.17
C GLN A 43 -4.60 11.02 -8.52
N ARG A 44 -5.04 12.12 -7.90
CA ARG A 44 -4.42 13.44 -8.09
C ARG A 44 -2.94 13.43 -7.73
N LYS A 45 -2.57 12.84 -6.58
CA LYS A 45 -1.17 12.74 -6.14
C LYS A 45 -0.32 11.87 -7.05
N LEU A 46 -0.85 10.73 -7.52
CA LEU A 46 -0.17 9.88 -8.50
C LEU A 46 0.11 10.65 -9.78
N LYS A 47 -0.86 11.43 -10.26
CA LYS A 47 -0.68 12.30 -11.44
C LYS A 47 0.35 13.40 -11.22
N GLU A 48 0.36 14.04 -10.05
CA GLU A 48 1.40 15.01 -9.65
C GLU A 48 2.81 14.37 -9.61
N LYS A 49 2.93 13.06 -9.36
CA LYS A 49 4.19 12.32 -9.40
C LYS A 49 4.59 11.84 -10.81
N GLY A 50 3.80 12.16 -11.83
CA GLY A 50 4.06 11.76 -13.22
C GLY A 50 3.61 10.34 -13.56
N LEU A 51 2.76 9.74 -12.72
CA LEU A 51 2.13 8.44 -12.99
C LEU A 51 0.73 8.67 -13.54
N ASP A 52 0.23 7.76 -14.39
CA ASP A 52 -1.13 7.89 -14.93
C ASP A 52 -2.08 6.91 -14.23
N PRO A 53 -2.88 7.37 -13.25
CA PRO A 53 -3.88 6.54 -12.58
C PRO A 53 -5.17 6.40 -13.39
N GLY A 54 -5.24 6.95 -14.60
CA GLY A 54 -6.46 7.12 -15.38
C GLY A 54 -7.29 8.35 -14.97
N PRO A 55 -8.63 8.30 -15.10
CA PRO A 55 -9.49 9.42 -14.71
C PRO A 55 -9.42 9.68 -13.21
N ILE A 56 -9.52 10.96 -12.80
CA ILE A 56 -9.58 11.35 -11.38
C ILE A 56 -11.05 11.39 -10.94
N ASP A 57 -11.71 10.25 -11.04
CA ASP A 57 -13.12 10.02 -10.74
C ASP A 57 -13.37 9.58 -9.29
N GLY A 58 -12.31 9.21 -8.57
CA GLY A 58 -12.39 8.66 -7.23
C GLY A 58 -12.78 7.18 -7.21
N ASP A 59 -12.68 6.46 -8.33
CA ASP A 59 -12.84 5.01 -8.43
C ASP A 59 -11.47 4.31 -8.41
N PHE A 60 -11.26 3.38 -7.49
CA PHE A 60 -10.01 2.64 -7.41
C PHE A 60 -10.04 1.49 -8.42
N GLY A 61 -9.87 1.83 -9.70
CA GLY A 61 -9.83 0.90 -10.81
C GLY A 61 -8.42 0.33 -11.11
N PRO A 62 -8.31 -0.53 -12.12
CA PRO A 62 -7.04 -1.19 -12.50
C PRO A 62 -5.96 -0.20 -12.93
N SER A 63 -6.32 0.93 -13.56
CA SER A 63 -5.36 1.99 -13.91
C SER A 63 -4.78 2.67 -12.67
N THR A 64 -5.61 2.94 -11.66
CA THR A 64 -5.17 3.51 -10.38
C THR A 64 -4.26 2.52 -9.66
N HIS A 65 -4.62 1.24 -9.63
CA HIS A 65 -3.77 0.17 -9.08
C HIS A 65 -2.39 0.10 -9.77
N ALA A 66 -2.34 0.11 -11.11
CA ALA A 66 -1.07 0.10 -11.85
C ALA A 66 -0.19 1.32 -11.54
N ALA A 67 -0.79 2.49 -11.37
CA ALA A 67 -0.08 3.69 -10.94
C ALA A 67 0.44 3.57 -9.50
N VAL A 68 -0.33 2.99 -8.57
CA VAL A 68 0.10 2.72 -7.19
C VAL A 68 1.29 1.76 -7.16
N VAL A 69 1.22 0.65 -7.89
CA VAL A 69 2.32 -0.32 -8.04
C VAL A 69 3.59 0.37 -8.54
N SER A 70 3.46 1.19 -9.58
CA SER A 70 4.58 1.94 -10.15
C SER A 70 5.16 2.96 -9.16
N PHE A 71 4.30 3.61 -8.37
CA PHE A 71 4.72 4.51 -7.30
C PHE A 71 5.49 3.77 -6.20
N GLN A 72 4.98 2.64 -5.73
CA GLN A 72 5.60 1.80 -4.71
C GLN A 72 6.97 1.32 -5.18
N ALA A 73 7.08 0.86 -6.43
CA ALA A 73 8.34 0.47 -7.04
C ALA A 73 9.35 1.63 -7.09
N SER A 74 8.91 2.83 -7.49
CA SER A 74 9.74 4.04 -7.52
C SER A 74 10.24 4.45 -6.13
N ARG A 75 9.44 4.20 -5.09
CA ARG A 75 9.74 4.56 -3.70
C ARG A 75 10.39 3.45 -2.88
N ARG A 76 10.68 2.28 -3.49
CA ARG A 76 11.18 1.08 -2.80
C ARG A 76 10.29 0.67 -1.62
N LEU A 77 8.99 0.87 -1.77
CA LEU A 77 7.98 0.37 -0.84
C LEU A 77 7.62 -1.07 -1.20
N VAL A 78 6.85 -1.72 -0.33
CA VAL A 78 6.20 -2.99 -0.66
C VAL A 78 5.29 -2.74 -1.86
N ILE A 79 5.45 -3.56 -2.91
CA ILE A 79 4.75 -3.43 -4.19
C ILE A 79 3.53 -4.36 -4.15
N ASP A 80 2.60 -4.04 -3.26
CA ASP A 80 1.35 -4.78 -3.03
C ASP A 80 0.17 -4.22 -3.84
N GLY A 81 0.31 -3.01 -4.40
CA GLY A 81 -0.76 -2.31 -5.11
C GLY A 81 -1.83 -1.72 -4.20
N GLU A 82 -1.61 -1.72 -2.88
CA GLU A 82 -2.49 -1.22 -1.85
C GLU A 82 -1.97 0.12 -1.29
N VAL A 83 -2.87 1.09 -1.15
CA VAL A 83 -2.56 2.39 -0.53
C VAL A 83 -2.90 2.31 0.95
N GLY A 84 -1.96 1.75 1.72
CA GLY A 84 -1.93 1.85 3.19
C GLY A 84 -1.32 3.17 3.70
N PRO A 85 -1.17 3.33 5.03
CA PRO A 85 -0.61 4.54 5.65
C PRO A 85 0.80 4.87 5.18
N THR A 86 1.64 3.86 4.95
CA THR A 86 3.02 4.06 4.45
C THR A 86 3.00 4.64 3.03
N THR A 87 2.21 4.05 2.14
CA THR A 87 2.04 4.52 0.76
C THR A 87 1.41 5.91 0.73
N ALA A 88 0.35 6.14 1.52
CA ALA A 88 -0.31 7.44 1.63
C ALA A 88 0.63 8.53 2.17
N ARG A 89 1.44 8.24 3.19
CA ARG A 89 2.46 9.17 3.71
C ARG A 89 3.52 9.49 2.66
N ALA A 90 3.94 8.51 1.86
CA ALA A 90 4.86 8.72 0.75
C ALA A 90 4.24 9.54 -0.40
N LEU A 91 2.94 9.36 -0.67
CA LEU A 91 2.17 10.16 -1.63
C LEU A 91 1.85 11.58 -1.11
N GLY A 92 1.87 11.77 0.21
CA GLY A 92 1.41 13.00 0.88
C GLY A 92 -0.12 13.10 0.89
N VAL A 93 -0.81 11.96 0.97
CA VAL A 93 -2.27 11.86 1.14
C VAL A 93 -2.57 11.65 2.62
N ARG A 94 -3.56 12.37 3.15
CA ARG A 94 -4.08 12.10 4.48
C ARG A 94 -5.24 11.12 4.36
N LEU A 95 -5.04 9.91 4.86
CA LEU A 95 -6.14 8.95 4.97
C LEU A 95 -7.06 9.41 6.12
N PRO A 96 -8.40 9.33 5.95
CA PRO A 96 -9.29 9.48 7.07
C PRO A 96 -9.00 8.36 8.07
N GLU A 97 -8.88 8.73 9.34
CA GLU A 97 -8.86 7.76 10.43
C GLU A 97 -10.24 7.09 10.47
N ALA A 98 -10.27 5.75 10.51
CA ALA A 98 -11.50 4.97 10.48
C ALA A 98 -12.29 5.11 11.79
#